data_AF-A0AAD9Q471-F1
#
_entry.id   AF-A0AAD9Q471-F1
#
_cell.length_a   1.000
_cell.length_b   1.000
_cell.length_c   1.000
_cell.angle_alpha   90.00
_cell.angle_beta   90.00
_cell.angle_gamma   90.00
#
_symmetry.space_group_name_H-M   'P 1'
#
loop_
_entity.id
_entity.type
_entity.pdbx_description
1 polymer ?
#
loop_
_entity_poly.entity_id
_entity_poly.type
_entity_poly.pdbx_seq_one_letter_code
_entity_poly.pdbx_strand_id
1 'polypeptide(L)'
;MLEEQLLPQANGNLDTAVDGTSGEIEMEERRSTRVKQASVVRDREGDLNEKKLALQKSRAGHIGNLTKVHNEITRLMESDGSSEEVLRERMKFDEAWRQFVDAHESYLELLDSPTDALVLEKARTTYDERLKRKLDLDFDVRLWHKYKEPEKENIIVCFLAKRKGADVVEFEVVNGVKKERKAGSGRTKSAAAENWTTIG
;
A
#
# COMPACT_ATOMS: atom_id res chain seq x y z
N MET A 1 47.09 -45.90 10.57
CA MET A 1 45.81 -45.47 9.98
C MET A 1 46.06 -45.19 8.51
N LEU A 2 45.99 -46.22 7.68
CA LEU A 2 46.15 -46.16 6.23
C LEU A 2 45.35 -47.31 5.60
N GLU A 3 45.16 -47.21 4.29
CA GLU A 3 44.58 -48.17 3.32
C GLU A 3 43.12 -47.89 2.95
N GLU A 4 42.87 -47.36 1.75
CA GLU A 4 42.88 -48.03 0.41
C GLU A 4 41.59 -48.82 0.18
N GLN A 5 40.72 -48.34 -0.74
CA GLN A 5 40.69 -48.65 -2.17
C GLN A 5 40.23 -50.08 -2.50
N LEU A 6 39.50 -50.18 -3.62
CA LEU A 6 39.23 -51.36 -4.46
C LEU A 6 37.88 -52.09 -4.28
N LEU A 7 37.01 -51.88 -5.29
CA LEU A 7 36.11 -52.90 -5.89
C LEU A 7 36.94 -54.16 -6.26
N PRO A 8 36.41 -55.39 -6.56
CA PRO A 8 35.15 -55.64 -7.29
C PRO A 8 34.48 -57.05 -7.13
N GLN A 9 33.43 -57.27 -7.95
CA GLN A 9 33.06 -58.51 -8.69
C GLN A 9 32.50 -59.78 -8.02
N ALA A 10 31.36 -60.18 -8.63
CA ALA A 10 30.98 -61.51 -9.13
C ALA A 10 30.75 -62.65 -8.14
N ASN A 11 29.55 -63.21 -8.17
CA ASN A 11 29.31 -64.65 -8.23
C ASN A 11 28.04 -64.88 -9.05
N GLY A 12 28.22 -65.50 -10.21
CA GLY A 12 27.16 -65.87 -11.13
C GLY A 12 26.60 -67.28 -10.86
N ASN A 13 25.60 -67.57 -11.67
CA ASN A 13 24.98 -68.85 -12.00
C ASN A 13 24.01 -69.50 -11.00
N LEU A 14 22.77 -69.70 -11.45
CA LEU A 14 22.42 -70.98 -12.07
C LEU A 14 21.16 -70.86 -12.94
N ASP A 15 21.28 -71.33 -14.19
CA ASP A 15 20.22 -71.51 -15.17
C ASP A 15 19.14 -72.48 -14.70
N THR A 16 17.89 -72.23 -15.08
CA THR A 16 16.93 -73.30 -15.36
C THR A 16 16.01 -72.87 -16.49
N ALA A 17 16.18 -73.52 -17.65
CA ALA A 17 15.28 -73.44 -18.78
C ALA A 17 14.05 -74.34 -18.57
N VAL A 18 12.87 -73.84 -18.89
CA VAL A 18 11.66 -74.58 -19.25
C VAL A 18 10.87 -73.65 -20.17
N ASP A 19 10.96 -73.88 -21.47
CA ASP A 19 9.99 -74.58 -22.30
C ASP A 19 8.72 -73.75 -22.55
N GLY A 20 8.51 -73.40 -23.82
CA GLY A 20 7.52 -72.42 -24.25
C GLY A 20 6.19 -73.06 -24.60
N THR A 21 5.09 -72.33 -24.40
CA THR A 21 3.88 -72.49 -25.22
C THR A 21 3.03 -71.22 -25.16
N SER A 22 2.59 -70.77 -26.33
CA SER A 22 1.66 -69.66 -26.58
C SER A 22 0.33 -69.82 -25.86
N GLY A 23 -0.20 -68.72 -25.29
CA GLY A 23 -1.55 -68.67 -24.76
C GLY A 23 -1.92 -67.29 -24.21
N GLU A 24 -2.74 -66.56 -24.99
CA GLU A 24 -3.72 -65.56 -24.56
C GLU A 24 -3.27 -64.41 -23.63
N ILE A 25 -3.12 -63.24 -24.25
CA ILE A 25 -3.16 -61.93 -23.59
C ILE A 25 -4.59 -61.70 -23.08
N GLU A 26 -4.85 -62.08 -21.84
CA GLU A 26 -6.05 -61.67 -21.11
C GLU A 26 -5.91 -60.17 -20.78
N MET A 27 -6.66 -59.33 -21.51
CA MET A 27 -6.82 -57.91 -21.18
C MET A 27 -7.56 -57.80 -19.85
N GLU A 28 -6.82 -57.86 -18.74
CA GLU A 28 -7.37 -57.41 -17.48
C GLU A 28 -7.44 -55.89 -17.49
N GLU A 29 -8.60 -55.40 -17.92
CA GLU A 29 -9.09 -54.03 -17.76
C GLU A 29 -9.03 -53.68 -16.27
N ARG A 30 -7.84 -53.28 -15.81
CA ARG A 30 -7.64 -52.65 -14.52
C ARG A 30 -8.38 -51.32 -14.55
N ARG A 31 -9.70 -51.38 -14.35
CA ARG A 31 -10.51 -50.24 -13.93
C ARG A 31 -9.90 -49.77 -12.62
N SER A 32 -9.00 -48.80 -12.74
CA SER A 32 -8.59 -47.97 -11.62
C SER A 32 -9.83 -47.22 -11.17
N THR A 33 -10.58 -47.82 -10.25
CA THR A 33 -11.55 -47.12 -9.44
C THR A 33 -10.77 -46.18 -8.55
N ARG A 34 -10.39 -45.03 -9.11
CA ARG A 34 -9.92 -43.88 -8.34
C ARG A 34 -11.10 -43.49 -7.46
N VAL A 35 -11.12 -44.04 -6.26
CA VAL A 35 -11.99 -43.61 -5.18
C VAL A 35 -11.72 -42.12 -5.03
N LYS A 36 -12.65 -41.28 -5.48
CA LYS A 36 -12.70 -39.88 -5.11
C LYS A 36 -12.96 -39.88 -3.60
N GLN A 37 -11.88 -39.88 -2.81
CA GLN A 37 -11.99 -39.54 -1.41
C GLN A 37 -12.70 -38.20 -1.32
N ALA A 38 -13.81 -38.18 -0.60
CA ALA A 38 -14.54 -36.96 -0.32
C ALA A 38 -13.59 -35.97 0.35
N SER A 39 -13.62 -34.75 -0.17
CA SER A 39 -12.94 -33.55 0.31
C SER A 39 -12.82 -33.53 1.83
N VAL A 40 -11.60 -33.27 2.31
CA VAL A 40 -11.32 -32.82 3.68
C VAL A 40 -12.39 -31.80 4.07
N VAL A 41 -13.03 -32.03 5.23
CA VAL A 41 -13.93 -31.06 5.85
C VAL A 41 -13.12 -29.79 6.06
N ARG A 42 -13.40 -28.73 5.30
CA ARG A 42 -12.73 -27.45 5.51
C ARG A 42 -13.03 -26.97 6.93
N ASP A 43 -11.96 -26.68 7.66
CA ASP A 43 -12.05 -26.07 8.97
C ASP A 43 -12.48 -24.61 8.81
N ARG A 44 -13.46 -24.18 9.61
CA ARG A 44 -13.97 -22.79 9.57
C ARG A 44 -12.85 -21.76 9.76
N GLU A 45 -11.81 -22.13 10.51
CA GLU A 45 -10.62 -21.30 10.74
C GLU A 45 -9.78 -21.15 9.47
N GLY A 46 -9.57 -22.23 8.72
CA GLY A 46 -8.94 -22.20 7.40
C GLY A 46 -9.65 -21.28 6.42
N ASP A 47 -10.98 -21.36 6.34
CA ASP A 47 -11.79 -20.48 5.48
C ASP A 47 -11.69 -18.99 5.89
N LEU A 48 -11.69 -18.70 7.19
CA LEU A 48 -11.49 -17.33 7.70
C LEU A 48 -10.09 -16.80 7.36
N ASN A 49 -9.06 -17.61 7.53
CA ASN A 49 -7.68 -17.23 7.22
C ASN A 49 -7.47 -17.00 5.72
N GLU A 50 -8.08 -17.81 4.85
CA GLU A 50 -8.09 -17.57 3.41
C GLU A 50 -8.76 -16.23 3.07
N LYS A 51 -9.91 -15.92 3.69
CA LYS A 51 -10.61 -14.65 3.51
C LYS A 51 -9.78 -13.45 3.98
N LYS A 52 -9.16 -13.53 5.17
CA LYS A 52 -8.24 -12.51 5.69
C LYS A 52 -7.11 -12.21 4.71
N LEU A 53 -6.48 -13.26 4.18
CA LEU A 53 -5.38 -13.14 3.23
C LEU A 53 -5.84 -12.52 1.91
N ALA A 54 -7.02 -12.90 1.41
CA ALA A 54 -7.59 -12.32 0.19
C ALA A 54 -7.83 -10.81 0.34
N LEU A 55 -8.44 -10.38 1.45
CA LEU A 55 -8.68 -8.96 1.73
C LEU A 55 -7.37 -8.19 1.94
N GLN A 56 -6.38 -8.78 2.61
CA GLN A 56 -5.06 -8.16 2.75
C GLN A 56 -4.42 -7.87 1.38
N LYS A 57 -4.49 -8.84 0.45
CA LYS A 57 -3.96 -8.69 -0.92
C LYS A 57 -4.74 -7.65 -1.71
N SER A 58 -6.08 -7.68 -1.64
CA SER A 58 -6.94 -6.67 -2.28
C SER A 58 -6.60 -5.26 -1.79
N ARG A 59 -6.53 -5.06 -0.47
CA ARG A 59 -6.12 -3.78 0.14
C ARG A 59 -4.75 -3.31 -0.36
N ALA A 60 -3.77 -4.21 -0.43
CA ALA A 60 -2.45 -3.88 -0.97
C ALA A 60 -2.51 -3.46 -2.45
N GLY A 61 -3.37 -4.10 -3.26
CA GLY A 61 -3.64 -3.72 -4.63
C GLY A 61 -4.20 -2.30 -4.76
N HIS A 62 -5.20 -1.95 -3.94
CA HIS A 62 -5.76 -0.58 -3.93
C HIS A 62 -4.72 0.47 -3.50
N ILE A 63 -3.85 0.15 -2.53
CA ILE A 63 -2.70 1.01 -2.16
C ILE A 63 -1.76 1.24 -3.36
N GLY A 64 -1.49 0.18 -4.14
CA GLY A 64 -0.69 0.26 -5.36
C GLY A 64 -1.31 1.19 -6.39
N ASN A 65 -2.63 1.07 -6.60
CA ASN A 65 -3.38 1.94 -7.51
C ASN A 65 -3.34 3.42 -7.07
N LEU A 66 -3.59 3.69 -5.78
CA LEU A 66 -3.46 5.03 -5.21
C LEU A 66 -2.09 5.64 -5.48
N THR A 67 -1.03 4.87 -5.25
CA THR A 67 0.35 5.31 -5.49
C THR A 67 0.58 5.63 -6.97
N LYS A 68 0.04 4.81 -7.88
CA LYS A 68 0.16 5.04 -9.33
C LYS A 68 -0.52 6.34 -9.75
N VAL A 69 -1.77 6.56 -9.36
CA VAL A 69 -2.54 7.76 -9.75
C VAL A 69 -1.95 9.01 -9.09
N HIS A 70 -1.50 8.93 -7.84
CA HIS A 70 -0.77 10.02 -7.18
C HIS A 70 0.43 10.46 -8.01
N ASN A 71 1.28 9.52 -8.41
CA ASN A 71 2.48 9.83 -9.20
C ASN A 71 2.14 10.44 -10.56
N GLU A 72 1.03 10.03 -11.18
CA GLU A 72 0.54 10.63 -12.41
C GLU A 72 0.15 12.09 -12.21
N ILE A 73 -0.60 12.41 -11.15
CA ILE A 73 -0.99 13.78 -10.80
C ILE A 73 0.26 14.63 -10.55
N THR A 74 1.19 14.13 -9.73
CA THR A 74 2.46 14.83 -9.45
C THR A 74 3.23 15.10 -10.74
N ARG A 75 3.36 14.10 -11.62
CA ARG A 75 4.05 14.27 -12.91
C ARG A 75 3.38 15.33 -13.78
N LEU A 76 2.04 15.33 -13.86
CA LEU A 76 1.29 16.34 -14.62
C LEU A 76 1.51 17.75 -14.06
N MET A 77 1.52 17.91 -12.74
CA MET A 77 1.79 19.21 -12.11
C MET A 77 3.22 19.69 -12.37
N GLU A 78 4.20 18.79 -12.33
CA GLU A 78 5.63 19.08 -12.59
C GLU A 78 5.92 19.40 -14.07
N SER A 79 5.15 18.84 -15.01
CA SER A 79 5.34 19.03 -16.45
C SER A 79 4.42 20.08 -17.06
N ASP A 80 3.85 20.99 -16.26
CA ASP A 80 2.87 22.00 -16.67
C ASP A 80 1.64 21.45 -17.44
N GLY A 81 1.25 20.20 -17.15
CA GLY A 81 0.10 19.51 -17.77
C GLY A 81 -1.21 20.28 -17.61
N SER A 82 -2.20 20.02 -18.46
CA SER A 82 -3.43 20.83 -18.47
C SER A 82 -4.22 20.70 -17.17
N SER A 83 -4.92 21.79 -16.79
CA SER A 83 -5.80 21.83 -15.62
C SER A 83 -6.84 20.70 -15.67
N GLU A 84 -7.39 20.43 -16.85
CA GLU A 84 -8.35 19.37 -17.10
C GLU A 84 -7.77 17.97 -16.92
N GLU A 85 -6.52 17.72 -17.33
CA GLU A 85 -5.83 16.45 -17.11
C GLU A 85 -5.65 16.16 -15.62
N VAL A 86 -5.17 17.16 -14.87
CA VAL A 86 -4.99 17.07 -13.42
C VAL A 86 -6.32 16.79 -12.72
N LEU A 87 -7.41 17.48 -13.10
CA LEU A 87 -8.74 17.24 -12.56
C LEU A 87 -9.27 15.82 -12.88
N ARG A 88 -9.05 15.33 -14.09
CA ARG A 88 -9.44 13.96 -14.47
C ARG A 88 -8.71 12.91 -13.64
N GLU A 89 -7.40 13.05 -13.47
CA GLU A 89 -6.62 12.12 -12.63
C GLU A 89 -6.99 12.26 -11.15
N ARG A 90 -7.31 13.48 -10.67
CA ARG A 90 -7.84 13.69 -9.32
C ARG A 90 -9.15 12.93 -9.08
N MET A 91 -10.08 12.93 -10.04
CA MET A 91 -11.30 12.12 -9.93
C MET A 91 -11.00 10.62 -9.86
N LYS A 92 -10.03 10.13 -10.62
CA LYS A 92 -9.57 8.73 -10.53
C LYS A 92 -8.93 8.42 -9.18
N PHE A 93 -8.20 9.37 -8.61
CA PHE A 93 -7.60 9.25 -7.29
C PHE A 93 -8.68 9.18 -6.20
N ASP A 94 -9.69 10.06 -6.26
CA ASP A 94 -10.82 10.05 -5.31
C ASP A 94 -11.61 8.73 -5.38
N GLU A 95 -11.79 8.18 -6.59
CA GLU A 95 -12.38 6.84 -6.75
C GLU A 95 -11.50 5.73 -6.17
N ALA A 96 -10.20 5.72 -6.49
CA ALA A 96 -9.26 4.76 -5.93
C ALA A 96 -9.18 4.85 -4.40
N TRP A 97 -9.35 6.05 -3.84
CA TRP A 97 -9.42 6.28 -2.40
C TRP A 97 -10.63 5.61 -1.77
N ARG A 98 -11.83 5.77 -2.35
CA ARG A 98 -13.03 5.09 -1.87
C ARG A 98 -12.86 3.57 -1.85
N GLN A 99 -12.38 3.00 -2.95
CA GLN A 99 -12.13 1.55 -3.03
C GLN A 99 -11.10 1.06 -2.01
N PHE A 100 -10.06 1.87 -1.75
CA PHE A 100 -9.10 1.56 -0.70
C PHE A 100 -9.75 1.56 0.69
N VAL A 101 -10.56 2.56 1.01
CA VAL A 101 -11.27 2.67 2.30
C VAL A 101 -12.19 1.46 2.49
N ASP A 102 -13.02 1.14 1.49
CA ASP A 102 -13.95 0.01 1.55
C ASP A 102 -13.21 -1.32 1.80
N ALA A 103 -12.12 -1.57 1.05
CA ALA A 103 -11.29 -2.75 1.23
C ALA A 103 -10.54 -2.76 2.57
N HIS A 104 -10.18 -1.59 3.08
CA HIS A 104 -9.51 -1.44 4.37
C HIS A 104 -10.46 -1.78 5.51
N GLU A 105 -11.66 -1.20 5.53
CA GLU A 105 -12.69 -1.44 6.54
C GLU A 105 -13.10 -2.93 6.54
N SER A 106 -13.38 -3.49 5.36
CA SER A 106 -13.67 -4.92 5.21
C SER A 106 -12.57 -5.82 5.79
N TYR A 107 -11.30 -5.42 5.64
CA TYR A 107 -10.17 -6.15 6.20
C TYR A 107 -10.13 -6.05 7.73
N LEU A 108 -10.40 -4.86 8.29
CA LEU A 108 -10.41 -4.64 9.74
C LEU A 108 -11.52 -5.43 10.43
N GLU A 109 -12.69 -5.56 9.81
CA GLU A 109 -13.82 -6.35 10.34
C GLU A 109 -13.46 -7.82 10.61
N LEU A 110 -12.46 -8.38 9.91
CA LEU A 110 -12.00 -9.75 10.16
C LEU A 110 -10.93 -9.85 11.25
N LEU A 111 -10.34 -8.73 11.70
CA LEU A 111 -9.29 -8.68 12.71
C LEU A 111 -9.88 -8.51 14.13
N ASP A 112 -10.74 -9.45 14.54
CA ASP A 112 -11.49 -9.39 15.81
C ASP A 112 -10.92 -10.30 16.92
N SER A 113 -9.75 -10.91 16.70
CA SER A 113 -9.08 -11.76 17.70
C SER A 113 -7.99 -11.01 18.45
N PRO A 114 -7.74 -11.29 19.74
CA PRO A 114 -6.58 -10.77 20.46
C PRO A 114 -5.24 -11.01 19.76
N THR A 115 -5.14 -12.11 18.99
CA THR A 115 -3.94 -12.46 18.20
C THR A 115 -3.69 -11.47 17.05
N ASP A 116 -4.73 -10.76 16.60
CA ASP A 116 -4.64 -9.80 15.49
C ASP A 116 -4.24 -8.39 15.93
N ALA A 117 -4.03 -8.12 17.23
CA ALA A 117 -3.80 -6.77 17.77
C ALA A 117 -2.66 -6.00 17.07
N LEU A 118 -1.51 -6.66 16.86
CA LEU A 118 -0.37 -6.04 16.17
C LEU A 118 -0.66 -5.79 14.68
N VAL A 119 -1.41 -6.68 14.05
CA VAL A 119 -1.81 -6.55 12.64
C VAL A 119 -2.79 -5.41 12.46
N LEU A 120 -3.73 -5.26 13.39
CA LEU A 120 -4.70 -4.17 13.47
C LEU A 120 -4.01 -2.83 13.65
N GLU A 121 -3.05 -2.71 14.56
CA GLU A 121 -2.26 -1.50 14.75
C GLU A 121 -1.53 -1.12 13.46
N LYS A 122 -0.83 -2.06 12.83
CA LYS A 122 -0.13 -1.83 11.55
C LYS A 122 -1.09 -1.40 10.44
N ALA A 123 -2.28 -1.98 10.38
CA ALA A 123 -3.30 -1.59 9.41
C ALA A 123 -3.72 -0.12 9.63
N ARG A 124 -4.03 0.27 10.87
CA ARG A 124 -4.38 1.66 11.24
C ARG A 124 -3.29 2.65 10.88
N THR A 125 -2.03 2.38 11.25
CA THR A 125 -0.90 3.23 10.88
C THR A 125 -0.77 3.38 9.36
N THR A 126 -0.97 2.29 8.61
CA THR A 126 -0.97 2.34 7.13
C THR A 126 -2.09 3.25 6.60
N TYR A 127 -3.29 3.19 7.20
CA TYR A 127 -4.40 4.06 6.82
C TYR A 127 -4.05 5.52 7.06
N ASP A 128 -3.55 5.86 8.25
CA ASP A 128 -3.21 7.23 8.63
C ASP A 128 -2.13 7.83 7.70
N GLU A 129 -1.11 7.05 7.36
CA GLU A 129 -0.09 7.46 6.38
C GLU A 129 -0.70 7.74 5.00
N ARG A 130 -1.69 6.94 4.59
CA ARG A 130 -2.35 7.10 3.29
C ARG A 130 -3.30 8.29 3.30
N LEU A 131 -4.00 8.52 4.40
CA LEU A 131 -4.85 9.68 4.60
C LEU A 131 -4.01 10.97 4.56
N LYS A 132 -2.88 10.99 5.25
CA LYS A 132 -1.95 12.12 5.21
C LYS A 132 -1.50 12.44 3.78
N ARG A 133 -1.03 11.43 3.02
CA ARG A 133 -0.63 11.63 1.62
C ARG A 133 -1.76 12.18 0.75
N LYS A 134 -3.00 11.74 0.97
CA LYS A 134 -4.17 12.30 0.27
C LYS A 134 -4.37 13.78 0.60
N LEU A 135 -4.30 14.16 1.87
CA LEU A 135 -4.46 15.54 2.30
C LEU A 135 -3.36 16.45 1.75
N ASP A 136 -2.11 15.97 1.74
CA ASP A 136 -0.96 16.65 1.16
C ASP A 136 -1.18 16.87 -0.35
N LEU A 137 -1.57 15.83 -1.09
CA LEU A 137 -1.87 15.93 -2.52
C LEU A 137 -3.04 16.90 -2.80
N ASP A 138 -4.12 16.82 -2.02
CA ASP A 138 -5.27 17.72 -2.13
C ASP A 138 -4.85 19.19 -1.92
N PHE A 139 -3.90 19.44 -1.01
CA PHE A 139 -3.31 20.76 -0.82
C PHE A 139 -2.47 21.19 -2.02
N ASP A 140 -1.56 20.35 -2.49
CA ASP A 140 -0.65 20.65 -3.59
C ASP A 140 -1.41 20.95 -4.89
N VAL A 141 -2.43 20.16 -5.22
CA VAL A 141 -3.27 20.40 -6.42
C VAL A 141 -3.97 21.75 -6.35
N ARG A 142 -4.56 22.09 -5.19
CA ARG A 142 -5.21 23.41 -5.00
C ARG A 142 -4.22 24.55 -5.14
N LEU A 143 -3.03 24.40 -4.57
CA LEU A 143 -1.98 25.39 -4.65
C LEU A 143 -1.49 25.56 -6.10
N TRP A 144 -1.29 24.47 -6.82
CA TRP A 144 -0.87 24.46 -8.22
C TRP A 144 -1.88 25.17 -9.13
N HIS A 145 -3.18 24.89 -9.01
CA HIS A 145 -4.22 25.59 -9.78
C HIS A 145 -4.18 27.10 -9.58
N LYS A 146 -4.00 27.55 -8.33
CA LYS A 146 -3.93 28.96 -7.97
C LYS A 146 -2.74 29.69 -8.61
N TYR A 147 -1.61 29.02 -8.78
CA TYR A 147 -0.45 29.60 -9.48
C TYR A 147 -0.58 29.57 -11.00
N LYS A 148 -1.28 28.58 -11.54
CA LYS A 148 -1.49 28.43 -12.99
C LYS A 148 -2.50 29.43 -13.55
N GLU A 149 -3.54 29.72 -12.78
CA GLU A 149 -4.54 30.75 -13.09
C GLU A 149 -4.54 31.76 -11.95
N PRO A 150 -3.57 32.71 -11.91
CA PRO A 150 -3.62 33.78 -10.94
C PRO A 150 -4.79 34.67 -11.32
N GLU A 151 -5.96 34.42 -10.72
CA GLU A 151 -6.93 35.49 -10.58
C GLU A 151 -6.18 36.67 -9.94
N LYS A 152 -6.43 37.90 -10.44
CA LYS A 152 -5.78 39.14 -9.98
C LYS A 152 -6.18 39.51 -8.53
N GLU A 153 -6.45 38.52 -7.69
CA GLU A 153 -6.85 38.68 -6.32
C GLU A 153 -5.67 38.43 -5.39
N ASN A 154 -5.45 39.38 -4.48
CA ASN A 154 -4.35 39.38 -3.52
C ASN A 154 -4.32 38.06 -2.75
N ILE A 155 -3.27 37.29 -3.01
CA ILE A 155 -3.05 36.00 -2.37
C ILE A 155 -2.47 36.26 -0.98
N ILE A 156 -3.28 36.04 0.07
CA ILE A 156 -2.82 35.90 1.45
C ILE A 156 -2.74 34.40 1.73
N VAL A 157 -1.52 33.87 1.93
CA VAL A 157 -1.32 32.51 2.44
C VAL A 157 -0.74 32.62 3.85
N CYS A 158 -1.52 32.24 4.85
CA CYS A 158 -1.08 32.18 6.24
C CYS A 158 -0.62 30.76 6.58
N PHE A 159 0.62 30.62 7.04
CA PHE A 159 1.15 29.38 7.60
C PHE A 159 1.26 29.48 9.12
N LEU A 160 0.79 28.46 9.82
CA LEU A 160 1.05 28.26 11.25
C LEU A 160 2.08 27.14 11.41
N ALA A 161 3.35 27.52 11.63
CA ALA A 161 4.40 26.57 11.95
C ALA A 161 4.68 26.58 13.45
N LYS A 162 4.51 25.43 14.11
CA LYS A 162 4.85 25.25 15.53
C LYS A 162 6.22 24.56 15.63
N ARG A 163 7.28 25.32 15.97
CA ARG A 163 8.59 24.70 16.29
C ARG A 163 8.56 24.12 17.71
N LYS A 164 9.23 22.99 17.91
CA LYS A 164 9.52 22.47 19.26
C LYS A 164 10.43 23.48 19.96
N GLY A 165 9.91 24.16 20.97
CA GLY A 165 10.60 25.20 21.73
C GLY A 165 10.02 26.60 21.50
N ALA A 166 8.89 26.86 22.17
CA ALA A 166 8.28 28.14 22.52
C ALA A 166 7.90 29.20 21.45
N ASP A 167 8.42 29.22 20.23
CA ASP A 167 8.07 30.28 19.28
C ASP A 167 7.14 29.77 18.17
N VAL A 168 5.90 30.27 18.17
CA VAL A 168 5.00 30.18 17.01
C VAL A 168 5.41 31.28 16.04
N VAL A 169 5.80 30.88 14.83
CA VAL A 169 6.12 31.83 13.77
C VAL A 169 4.99 31.76 12.76
N GLU A 170 4.30 32.89 12.60
CA GLU A 170 3.28 33.07 11.59
C GLU A 170 3.96 33.64 10.34
N PHE A 171 3.75 32.98 9.20
CA PHE A 171 4.26 33.46 7.92
C PHE A 171 3.08 33.89 7.06
N GLU A 172 3.22 35.08 6.49
CA GLU A 172 2.31 35.59 5.47
C GLU A 172 3.11 35.75 4.18
N VAL A 173 2.62 35.19 3.07
CA VAL A 173 3.15 35.49 1.75
C VAL A 173 2.12 36.34 1.02
N VAL A 174 2.49 37.59 0.69
CA VAL A 174 1.67 38.53 -0.07
C VAL A 174 2.42 38.88 -1.34
N ASN A 175 1.84 38.60 -2.52
CA ASN A 175 2.44 38.93 -3.82
C ASN A 175 3.89 38.45 -3.99
N GLY A 176 4.21 37.25 -3.50
CA GLY A 176 5.56 36.68 -3.56
C GLY A 176 6.55 37.23 -2.53
N VAL A 177 6.13 38.18 -1.70
CA VAL A 177 6.93 38.72 -0.60
C VAL A 177 6.62 37.95 0.67
N LYS A 178 7.64 37.28 1.22
CA LYS A 178 7.53 36.56 2.48
C LYS A 178 7.67 37.53 3.66
N LYS A 179 6.65 37.59 4.50
CA LYS A 179 6.66 38.30 5.77
C LYS A 179 6.65 37.30 6.92
N GLU A 180 7.49 37.55 7.91
CA GLU A 180 7.59 36.72 9.12
C GLU A 180 7.09 37.51 10.32
N ARG A 181 6.27 36.85 11.15
CA ARG A 181 5.86 37.34 12.46
C ARG A 181 6.25 36.34 13.52
N LYS A 182 7.12 36.75 14.44
CA LYS A 182 7.37 35.98 15.68
C LYS A 182 6.26 36.29 16.68
N ALA A 183 5.47 35.29 17.06
CA ALA A 183 4.55 35.45 18.17
C ALA A 183 5.37 35.55 19.45
N GLY A 184 5.56 36.78 19.94
CA GLY A 184 6.19 37.02 21.23
C GLY A 184 5.42 36.29 22.33
N SER A 185 6.11 35.43 23.07
CA SER A 185 5.60 34.84 24.31
C SER A 185 5.34 35.95 25.32
N GLY A 186 4.07 36.36 25.49
CA GLY A 186 3.74 37.46 26.39
C GLY A 186 2.25 37.77 26.45
N ARG A 187 1.61 37.28 27.51
CA ARG A 187 0.26 37.64 27.96
C ARG A 187 0.17 39.16 28.20
N THR A 188 -0.65 39.89 27.44
CA THR A 188 -1.55 40.99 27.89
C THR A 188 -2.13 41.77 26.71
N LYS A 189 -3.39 42.19 26.88
CA LYS A 189 -4.14 43.10 26.00
C LYS A 189 -3.44 44.46 25.91
N SER A 190 -3.18 44.97 24.71
CA SER A 190 -3.35 46.39 24.31
C SER A 190 -2.78 46.59 22.90
N ALA A 191 -3.35 47.53 22.17
CA ALA A 191 -2.97 47.96 20.83
C ALA A 191 -1.45 48.11 20.67
N ALA A 192 -0.86 47.31 19.78
CA ALA A 192 0.52 47.47 19.37
C ALA A 192 0.59 47.28 17.85
N ALA A 193 1.18 48.27 17.19
CA ALA A 193 1.39 48.35 15.75
C ALA A 193 1.93 47.03 15.19
N GLU A 194 1.35 46.63 14.06
CA GLU A 194 1.67 45.40 13.34
C GLU A 194 3.07 45.52 12.72
N ASN A 195 4.09 45.09 13.45
CA ASN A 195 5.46 45.06 12.95
C ASN A 195 5.68 43.80 12.10
N TRP A 196 5.47 43.96 10.80
CA TRP A 196 5.86 42.97 9.79
C TRP A 196 7.28 43.25 9.30
N THR A 197 8.12 42.21 9.26
CA THR A 197 9.44 42.30 8.63
C THR A 197 9.38 41.62 7.26
N THR A 198 9.66 42.41 6.21
CA THR A 198 9.83 41.91 4.85
C THR A 198 11.18 41.23 4.71
N ILE A 199 11.19 39.99 4.23
CA ILE A 199 12.42 39.26 3.89
C ILE A 199 12.49 39.18 2.36
N GLY A 200 13.56 39.76 1.79
CA GLY A 200 13.84 39.78 0.34
C GLY A 200 14.67 38.60 -0.13
#